data_AF-A0A0F7Q050-F1
#
_entry.id   AF-A0A0F7Q050-F1
#
_cell.length_a   1.000
_cell.length_b   1.000
_cell.length_c   1.000
_cell.angle_alpha   90.00
_cell.angle_beta   90.00
_cell.angle_gamma   90.00
#
_symmetry.space_group_name_H-M   'P 1'
#
loop_
_entity.id
_entity.type
_entity.pdbx_description
1 polymer ?
#
loop_
_entity_poly.entity_id
_entity_poly.type
_entity_poly.pdbx_seq_one_letter_code
_entity_poly.pdbx_strand_id
1 'polypeptide(L)'
;FDVNVTAGGDIRSNNGWLITRNSKGWLNETHGGGFYMSDGSWVRSVNNKGIYTGGQVKGGTVRADGRLYTGEYLQLERTAVAGASCSPNGLVGRDNTGAILSCQSGTWRTIGGKLKVTQLSNTGYLGQFDFCAIARMGNAEDAHYCQVVESPAGSRKWYKYEHKTGCIASCVTLN
;
A
#
# COMPACT_ATOMS: atom_id res chain seq x y z
N PHE A 1 56.97 7.96 -10.76
CA PHE A 1 57.08 6.80 -9.85
C PHE A 1 55.66 6.36 -9.55
N ASP A 2 55.25 5.21 -10.08
CA ASP A 2 53.99 4.59 -9.66
C ASP A 2 54.28 3.79 -8.39
N VAL A 3 53.80 4.29 -7.26
CA VAL A 3 54.03 3.68 -5.95
C VAL A 3 52.87 2.76 -5.64
N ASN A 4 52.90 1.57 -6.23
CA ASN A 4 51.95 0.50 -5.94
C ASN A 4 52.47 -0.36 -4.79
N VAL A 5 51.57 -0.86 -3.94
CA VAL A 5 51.87 -1.85 -2.90
C VAL A 5 51.13 -3.14 -3.23
N THR A 6 51.87 -4.24 -3.39
CA THR A 6 51.32 -5.60 -3.57
C THR A 6 51.65 -6.44 -2.35
N ALA A 7 50.63 -6.86 -1.60
CA ALA A 7 50.79 -7.75 -0.45
C ALA A 7 50.42 -9.20 -0.83
N GLY A 8 51.21 -10.18 -0.41
CA GLY A 8 50.91 -11.62 -0.60
C GLY A 8 49.92 -12.20 0.41
N GLY A 9 49.38 -11.37 1.32
CA GLY A 9 48.45 -11.75 2.37
C GLY A 9 47.53 -10.59 2.76
N ASP A 10 46.86 -10.70 3.90
CA ASP A 10 45.86 -9.72 4.33
C ASP A 10 46.46 -8.37 4.75
N ILE A 11 45.69 -7.31 4.53
CA ILE A 11 45.95 -5.98 5.09
C ILE A 11 44.99 -5.76 6.26
N ARG A 12 45.53 -5.64 7.48
CA ARG A 12 44.76 -5.40 8.71
C ARG A 12 45.25 -4.15 9.43
N SER A 13 44.31 -3.36 9.95
CA SER A 13 44.58 -2.26 10.86
C SER A 13 43.91 -2.58 12.20
N ASN A 14 44.66 -2.52 13.30
CA ASN A 14 44.12 -2.85 14.62
C ASN A 14 43.37 -1.67 15.27
N ASN A 15 43.85 -0.44 15.06
CA ASN A 15 43.36 0.75 15.76
C ASN A 15 43.15 1.98 14.85
N GLY A 16 43.24 1.81 13.53
CA GLY A 16 43.08 2.89 12.55
C GLY A 16 42.15 2.50 11.40
N TRP A 17 41.66 3.49 10.66
CA TRP A 17 40.80 3.24 9.51
C TRP A 17 41.63 2.85 8.28
N LEU A 18 41.06 2.05 7.39
CA LEU A 18 41.52 1.98 6.00
C LEU A 18 40.95 3.18 5.26
N ILE A 19 41.82 4.15 4.93
CA ILE A 19 41.43 5.41 4.31
C ILE A 19 41.87 5.39 2.85
N THR A 20 40.90 5.46 1.93
CA THR A 20 41.16 5.68 0.49
C THR A 20 40.94 7.15 0.14
N ARG A 21 41.62 7.63 -0.91
CA ARG A 21 41.46 8.99 -1.44
C ARG A 21 41.07 8.95 -2.90
N ASN A 22 40.53 10.06 -3.39
CA ASN A 22 39.99 10.21 -4.74
C ASN A 22 38.83 9.24 -4.98
N SER A 23 38.50 8.97 -6.24
CA SER A 23 37.29 8.20 -6.60
C SER A 23 37.50 6.67 -6.59
N LYS A 24 38.35 6.16 -5.69
CA LYS A 24 38.70 4.74 -5.59
C LYS A 24 38.34 4.18 -4.22
N GLY A 25 38.24 2.86 -4.13
CA GLY A 25 37.89 2.14 -2.91
C GLY A 25 38.41 0.71 -2.96
N TRP A 26 37.64 -0.24 -2.43
CA TRP A 26 37.97 -1.65 -2.52
C TRP A 26 37.49 -2.22 -3.87
N LEU A 27 38.41 -2.87 -4.60
CA LEU A 27 38.13 -3.58 -5.84
C LEU A 27 38.70 -5.00 -5.72
N ASN A 28 37.87 -5.99 -5.99
CA ASN A 28 38.32 -7.34 -6.28
C ASN A 28 38.57 -7.45 -7.79
N GLU A 29 39.83 -7.57 -8.20
CA GLU A 29 40.22 -7.62 -9.62
C GLU A 29 39.68 -8.87 -10.32
N THR A 30 39.81 -10.05 -9.71
CA THR A 30 39.36 -11.32 -10.27
C THR A 30 37.87 -11.34 -10.57
N HIS A 31 37.05 -10.79 -9.67
CA HIS A 31 35.60 -10.79 -9.82
C HIS A 31 35.07 -9.48 -10.42
N GLY A 32 35.87 -8.41 -10.50
CA GLY A 32 35.42 -7.10 -10.97
C GLY A 32 34.29 -6.49 -10.12
N GLY A 33 34.34 -6.69 -8.80
CA GLY A 33 33.34 -6.18 -7.85
C GLY A 33 33.99 -5.41 -6.71
N GLY A 34 33.21 -4.69 -5.91
CA GLY A 34 33.73 -3.99 -4.73
C GLY A 34 32.93 -2.74 -4.40
N PHE A 35 33.54 -1.82 -3.64
CA PHE A 35 32.91 -0.56 -3.25
C PHE A 35 33.81 0.63 -3.53
N TYR A 36 33.24 1.71 -4.06
CA TYR A 36 33.93 2.96 -4.33
C TYR A 36 33.00 4.16 -4.15
N MET A 37 33.56 5.37 -4.17
CA MET A 37 32.81 6.62 -4.14
C MET A 37 33.30 7.48 -5.31
N SER A 38 32.41 8.15 -6.02
CA SER A 38 32.75 9.11 -7.07
C SER A 38 32.17 10.51 -6.82
N ASP A 39 31.44 10.66 -5.72
CA ASP A 39 30.89 11.90 -5.19
C ASP A 39 30.81 11.80 -3.65
N GLY A 40 30.35 12.88 -3.01
CA GLY A 40 30.21 12.94 -1.56
C GLY A 40 28.91 12.32 -1.01
N SER A 41 28.06 11.73 -1.84
CA SER A 41 26.70 11.33 -1.45
C SER A 41 26.51 9.82 -1.37
N TRP A 42 27.26 9.04 -2.15
CA TRP A 42 26.97 7.62 -2.33
C TRP A 42 28.22 6.73 -2.30
N VAL A 43 28.12 5.65 -1.52
CA VAL A 43 28.94 4.45 -1.73
C VAL A 43 28.30 3.63 -2.84
N ARG A 44 29.11 3.23 -3.82
CA ARG A 44 28.67 2.51 -5.02
C ARG A 44 29.32 1.15 -5.09
N SER A 45 28.55 0.19 -5.58
CA SER A 45 29.11 -1.11 -5.96
C SER A 45 29.81 -1.00 -7.32
N VAL A 46 31.04 -1.50 -7.41
CA VAL A 46 31.77 -1.52 -8.68
C VAL A 46 30.99 -2.35 -9.70
N ASN A 47 30.92 -1.85 -10.94
CA ASN A 47 30.18 -2.47 -12.05
C ASN A 47 28.68 -2.72 -11.75
N ASN A 48 28.09 -1.91 -10.86
CA ASN A 48 26.68 -2.02 -10.45
C ASN A 48 26.29 -3.41 -9.91
N LYS A 49 27.23 -4.11 -9.27
CA LYS A 49 26.91 -5.41 -8.67
C LYS A 49 25.97 -5.27 -7.48
N GLY A 50 25.11 -6.25 -7.28
CA GLY A 50 24.26 -6.33 -6.09
C GLY A 50 25.05 -6.60 -4.81
N ILE A 51 24.40 -6.32 -3.67
CA ILE A 51 24.87 -6.71 -2.34
C ILE A 51 24.07 -7.93 -1.91
N TYR A 52 24.73 -9.07 -1.77
CA TYR A 52 24.13 -10.31 -1.29
C TYR A 52 24.60 -10.59 0.14
N THR A 53 23.67 -10.78 1.07
CA THR A 53 23.97 -11.07 2.47
C THR A 53 22.91 -12.01 3.03
N GLY A 54 23.31 -12.90 3.94
CA GLY A 54 22.37 -13.70 4.73
C GLY A 54 21.80 -12.95 5.93
N GLY A 55 22.31 -11.74 6.21
CA GLY A 55 21.89 -10.89 7.33
C GLY A 55 21.01 -9.70 6.89
N GLN A 56 20.91 -8.71 7.77
CA GLN A 56 20.12 -7.50 7.52
C GLN A 56 20.92 -6.42 6.79
N VAL A 57 20.27 -5.73 5.85
CA VAL A 57 20.72 -4.43 5.35
C VAL A 57 19.90 -3.35 6.06
N LYS A 58 20.56 -2.53 6.90
CA LYS A 58 19.91 -1.42 7.62
C LYS A 58 20.33 -0.09 7.02
N GLY A 59 19.36 0.74 6.67
CA GLY A 59 19.57 2.11 6.20
C GLY A 59 18.43 3.00 6.67
N GLY A 60 18.62 4.33 6.65
CA GLY A 60 17.56 5.27 7.01
C GLY A 60 16.35 5.15 6.07
N THR A 61 16.61 4.99 4.77
CA THR A 61 15.62 4.67 3.74
C THR A 61 16.19 3.64 2.77
N VAL A 62 15.30 2.85 2.16
CA VAL A 62 15.65 1.95 1.04
C VAL A 62 14.78 2.35 -0.14
N ARG A 63 15.42 2.87 -1.20
CA ARG A 63 14.77 3.20 -2.45
C ARG A 63 15.17 2.18 -3.51
N ALA A 64 14.19 1.56 -4.16
CA ALA A 64 14.40 0.79 -5.38
C ALA A 64 13.96 1.61 -6.59
N ASP A 65 14.80 1.72 -7.62
CA ASP A 65 14.40 2.33 -8.90
C ASP A 65 13.47 1.40 -9.71
N GLY A 66 13.45 0.11 -9.38
CA GLY A 66 12.52 -0.90 -9.90
C GLY A 66 11.57 -1.43 -8.82
N ARG A 67 11.47 -2.76 -8.73
CA ARG A 67 10.59 -3.46 -7.77
C ARG A 67 11.35 -3.84 -6.51
N LEU A 68 10.69 -3.73 -5.35
CA LEU A 68 11.12 -4.36 -4.10
C LEU A 68 10.53 -5.77 -4.01
N TYR A 69 11.38 -6.77 -3.84
CA TYR A 69 10.96 -8.16 -3.63
C TYR A 69 11.36 -8.63 -2.24
N THR A 70 10.43 -9.30 -1.58
CA THR A 70 10.67 -10.03 -0.34
C THR A 70 10.47 -11.52 -0.61
N GLY A 71 11.36 -12.37 -0.10
CA GLY A 71 11.19 -13.83 -0.19
C GLY A 71 10.04 -14.37 0.67
N GLU A 72 9.51 -13.53 1.57
CA GLU A 72 8.41 -13.84 2.47
C GLU A 72 7.41 -12.67 2.49
N TYR A 73 7.40 -11.85 3.55
CA TYR A 73 6.45 -10.74 3.72
C TYR A 73 7.13 -9.36 3.78
N LEU A 74 6.40 -8.31 3.39
CA LEU A 74 6.78 -6.93 3.69
C LEU A 74 6.19 -6.52 5.05
N GLN A 75 7.04 -6.44 6.07
CA GLN A 75 6.63 -6.00 7.40
C GLN A 75 6.80 -4.49 7.56
N LEU A 76 5.72 -3.82 7.94
CA LEU A 76 5.71 -2.40 8.28
C LEU A 76 5.67 -2.25 9.80
N GLU A 77 6.77 -1.85 10.41
CA GLU A 77 6.87 -1.81 11.88
C GLU A 77 5.95 -0.76 12.49
N ARG A 78 5.91 0.44 11.91
CA ARG A 78 5.09 1.55 12.40
C ARG A 78 3.62 1.34 12.05
N THR A 79 2.76 1.52 13.06
CA THR A 79 1.31 1.52 12.89
C THR A 79 0.77 2.94 12.63
N ALA A 80 -0.39 3.02 11.98
CA ALA A 80 -1.17 4.23 11.75
C ALA A 80 -2.61 4.06 12.23
N VAL A 81 -3.32 5.17 12.42
CA VAL A 81 -4.71 5.19 12.90
C VAL A 81 -5.61 5.64 11.75
N ALA A 82 -6.66 4.87 11.45
CA ALA A 82 -7.63 5.25 10.42
C ALA A 82 -8.28 6.60 10.73
N GLY A 83 -8.43 7.45 9.72
CA GLY A 83 -8.93 8.82 9.83
C GLY A 83 -7.87 9.84 10.28
N ALA A 84 -6.72 9.42 10.81
CA ALA A 84 -5.65 10.34 11.15
C ALA A 84 -4.98 10.93 9.89
N SER A 85 -4.35 12.10 10.04
CA SER A 85 -3.64 12.75 8.94
C SER A 85 -2.43 11.95 8.48
N CYS A 86 -2.13 12.03 7.19
CA CYS A 86 -0.98 11.39 6.58
C CYS A 86 -0.48 12.20 5.38
N SER A 87 0.81 12.05 5.08
CA SER A 87 1.44 12.64 3.91
C SER A 87 2.72 11.87 3.57
N PRO A 88 3.09 11.74 2.28
CA PRO A 88 2.28 12.11 1.11
C PRO A 88 1.13 11.12 0.86
N ASN A 89 0.21 11.48 -0.04
CA ASN A 89 -0.76 10.51 -0.57
C ASN A 89 -0.03 9.34 -1.23
N GLY A 90 -0.57 8.13 -1.10
CA GLY A 90 -0.03 6.91 -1.68
C GLY A 90 0.82 6.06 -0.74
N LEU A 91 1.06 6.51 0.51
CA LEU A 91 1.68 5.64 1.51
C LEU A 91 0.80 4.42 1.81
N VAL A 92 1.44 3.28 2.01
CA VAL A 92 0.81 2.05 2.52
C VAL A 92 1.32 1.80 3.93
N GLY A 93 0.39 1.51 4.83
CA GLY A 93 0.65 1.30 6.25
C GLY A 93 -0.24 0.19 6.81
N ARG A 94 -0.22 0.03 8.12
CA ARG A 94 -1.16 -0.84 8.84
C ARG A 94 -1.62 -0.24 10.15
N ASP A 95 -2.76 -0.68 10.67
CA ASP A 95 -3.14 -0.39 12.05
C ASP A 95 -2.52 -1.40 13.05
N ASN A 96 -2.87 -1.26 14.33
CA ASN A 96 -2.38 -2.12 15.42
C ASN A 96 -2.91 -3.56 15.36
N THR A 97 -4.01 -3.81 14.64
CA THR A 97 -4.55 -5.16 14.38
C THR A 97 -3.95 -5.80 13.14
N GLY A 98 -3.23 -5.02 12.33
CA GLY A 98 -2.61 -5.47 11.08
C GLY A 98 -3.43 -5.17 9.82
N ALA A 99 -4.57 -4.47 9.93
CA ALA A 99 -5.36 -4.10 8.76
C ALA A 99 -4.59 -3.08 7.91
N ILE A 100 -4.60 -3.26 6.59
CA ILE A 100 -3.87 -2.40 5.65
C ILE A 100 -4.56 -1.05 5.53
N LEU A 101 -3.74 0.00 5.62
CA LEU A 101 -4.15 1.38 5.44
C LEU A 101 -3.47 1.99 4.20
N SER A 102 -4.18 2.86 3.50
CA SER A 102 -3.66 3.68 2.41
C SER A 102 -3.83 5.16 2.76
N CYS A 103 -2.79 5.96 2.58
CA CYS A 103 -2.89 7.40 2.71
C CYS A 103 -3.57 7.98 1.47
N GLN A 104 -4.81 8.47 1.63
CA GLN A 104 -5.62 9.01 0.55
C GLN A 104 -6.22 10.34 0.98
N SER A 105 -6.05 11.36 0.12
CA SER A 105 -6.53 12.73 0.38
C SER A 105 -6.10 13.26 1.75
N GLY A 106 -4.85 12.99 2.15
CA GLY A 106 -4.27 13.46 3.41
C GLY A 106 -4.71 12.69 4.66
N THR A 107 -5.41 11.57 4.52
CA THR A 107 -5.92 10.76 5.64
C THR A 107 -5.66 9.27 5.46
N TRP A 108 -5.34 8.57 6.55
CA TRP A 108 -5.23 7.11 6.53
C TRP A 108 -6.61 6.48 6.37
N ARG A 109 -6.79 5.71 5.29
CA ARG A 109 -8.04 5.01 5.00
C ARG A 109 -7.81 3.50 5.03
N THR A 110 -8.76 2.76 5.59
CA THR A 110 -8.79 1.30 5.51
C THR A 110 -9.02 0.87 4.07
N ILE A 111 -8.20 -0.06 3.58
CA ILE A 111 -8.43 -0.68 2.27
C ILE A 111 -9.53 -1.73 2.46
N GLY A 112 -10.69 -1.51 1.85
CA GLY A 112 -11.92 -2.28 2.08
C GLY A 112 -12.88 -1.54 2.99
N GLY A 113 -13.91 -0.93 2.41
CA GLY A 113 -14.96 -0.25 3.15
C GLY A 113 -15.81 -1.22 3.96
N LYS A 114 -16.27 -0.78 5.14
CA LYS A 114 -17.40 -1.44 5.80
C LYS A 114 -18.64 -1.23 4.92
N LEU A 115 -19.36 -2.31 4.60
CA LEU A 115 -20.64 -2.22 3.92
C LEU A 115 -21.62 -1.45 4.82
N LYS A 116 -21.93 -0.21 4.47
CA LYS A 116 -22.95 0.56 5.19
C LYS A 116 -24.32 0.18 4.65
N VAL A 117 -25.02 -0.70 5.36
CA VAL A 117 -26.41 -1.08 5.04
C VAL A 117 -27.37 -0.10 5.71
N THR A 118 -28.28 0.48 4.93
CA THR A 118 -29.37 1.34 5.40
C THR A 118 -30.70 0.67 5.06
N GLN A 119 -31.53 0.39 6.07
CA GLN A 119 -32.89 -0.12 5.86
C GLN A 119 -33.85 1.05 5.66
N LEU A 120 -34.60 1.03 4.57
CA LEU A 120 -35.54 2.10 4.20
C LEU A 120 -36.94 1.53 3.96
N SER A 121 -37.93 2.11 4.63
CA SER A 121 -39.35 1.74 4.50
C SER A 121 -40.19 2.80 3.77
N ASN A 122 -39.61 3.93 3.38
CA ASN A 122 -40.32 5.02 2.70
C ASN A 122 -40.55 4.71 1.22
N THR A 123 -41.69 5.11 0.66
CA THR A 123 -42.03 4.96 -0.76
C THR A 123 -41.60 6.19 -1.56
N GLY A 124 -41.20 6.01 -2.82
CA GLY A 124 -40.63 7.06 -3.67
C GLY A 124 -39.11 7.00 -3.69
N TYR A 125 -38.46 8.17 -3.73
CA TYR A 125 -37.00 8.27 -3.82
C TYR A 125 -36.33 7.85 -2.51
N LEU A 126 -35.48 6.82 -2.59
CA LEU A 126 -34.76 6.29 -1.43
C LEU A 126 -33.45 7.03 -1.16
N GLY A 127 -32.80 7.56 -2.21
CA GLY A 127 -31.49 8.20 -2.13
C GLY A 127 -30.52 7.71 -3.19
N GLN A 128 -29.26 8.15 -3.06
CA GLN A 128 -28.17 7.73 -3.94
C GLN A 128 -27.33 6.64 -3.26
N PHE A 129 -27.32 5.45 -3.84
CA PHE A 129 -26.67 4.26 -3.28
C PHE A 129 -26.00 3.45 -4.40
N ASP A 130 -24.96 2.69 -4.06
CA ASP A 130 -24.32 1.77 -5.01
C ASP A 130 -25.25 0.62 -5.39
N PHE A 131 -26.08 0.19 -4.45
CA PHE A 131 -27.07 -0.85 -4.69
C PHE A 131 -28.21 -0.77 -3.68
N CYS A 132 -29.43 -1.12 -4.10
CA CYS A 132 -30.52 -1.43 -3.20
C CYS A 132 -31.23 -2.72 -3.62
N ALA A 133 -31.68 -3.49 -2.63
CA ALA A 133 -32.53 -4.66 -2.86
C ALA A 133 -33.66 -4.72 -1.85
N ILE A 134 -34.71 -5.45 -2.22
CA ILE A 134 -35.80 -5.80 -1.31
C ILE A 134 -35.24 -6.74 -0.23
N ALA A 135 -35.36 -6.33 1.02
CA ALA A 135 -34.88 -7.06 2.19
C ALA A 135 -35.99 -7.82 2.92
N ARG A 136 -37.22 -7.32 2.81
CA ARG A 136 -38.42 -7.95 3.35
C ARG A 136 -39.62 -7.51 2.53
N MET A 137 -40.45 -8.45 2.09
CA MET A 137 -41.79 -8.17 1.57
C MET A 137 -42.86 -8.44 2.64
N GLY A 138 -43.91 -7.62 2.63
CA GLY A 138 -45.16 -7.94 3.30
C GLY A 138 -45.93 -9.04 2.55
N ASN A 139 -47.16 -9.31 2.98
CA ASN A 139 -48.03 -10.26 2.29
C ASN A 139 -48.36 -9.74 0.89
N ALA A 140 -48.12 -10.56 -0.13
CA ALA A 140 -48.45 -10.27 -1.52
C ALA A 140 -49.51 -11.25 -2.00
N GLU A 141 -50.61 -10.72 -2.55
CA GLU A 141 -51.68 -11.46 -3.21
C GLU A 141 -51.64 -11.12 -4.72
N ASP A 142 -52.63 -11.60 -5.48
CA ASP A 142 -52.71 -11.35 -6.91
C ASP A 142 -52.65 -9.85 -7.24
N ALA A 143 -51.67 -9.47 -8.06
CA ALA A 143 -51.33 -8.11 -8.47
C ALA A 143 -50.76 -7.17 -7.37
N HIS A 144 -50.46 -7.66 -6.16
CA HIS A 144 -49.71 -6.89 -5.18
C HIS A 144 -48.22 -6.89 -5.54
N TYR A 145 -47.56 -5.72 -5.49
CA TYR A 145 -46.13 -5.65 -5.72
C TYR A 145 -45.44 -4.62 -4.84
N CYS A 146 -44.17 -4.90 -4.53
CA CYS A 146 -43.21 -3.90 -4.13
C CYS A 146 -41.98 -4.07 -5.02
N GLN A 147 -41.47 -2.97 -5.54
CA GLN A 147 -40.28 -2.97 -6.40
C GLN A 147 -39.30 -1.93 -5.91
N VAL A 148 -38.02 -2.31 -5.92
CA VAL A 148 -36.89 -1.42 -5.65
C VAL A 148 -36.09 -1.39 -6.95
N VAL A 149 -36.01 -0.21 -7.57
CA VAL A 149 -35.42 -0.06 -8.90
C VAL A 149 -34.49 1.13 -8.93
N GLU A 150 -33.41 0.99 -9.69
CA GLU A 150 -32.56 2.10 -10.07
C GLU A 150 -33.17 2.80 -11.29
N SER A 151 -33.36 4.12 -11.22
CA SER A 151 -33.94 4.87 -12.33
C SER A 151 -33.36 6.28 -12.45
N PRO A 152 -32.74 6.65 -13.58
CA PRO A 152 -32.35 5.78 -14.69
C PRO A 152 -31.29 4.74 -14.28
N ALA A 153 -31.14 3.66 -15.07
CA ALA A 153 -30.09 2.67 -14.84
C ALA A 153 -28.69 3.32 -14.86
N GLY A 154 -27.83 2.93 -13.92
CA GLY A 154 -26.48 3.49 -13.73
C GLY A 154 -26.41 4.86 -13.05
N SER A 155 -27.55 5.46 -12.65
CA SER A 155 -27.57 6.77 -11.99
C SER A 155 -27.27 6.74 -10.49
N ARG A 156 -27.24 5.54 -9.89
CA ARG A 156 -27.21 5.27 -8.44
C ARG A 156 -28.43 5.83 -7.69
N LYS A 157 -29.46 6.31 -8.38
CA LYS A 157 -30.69 6.85 -7.77
C LYS A 157 -31.73 5.74 -7.65
N TRP A 158 -32.10 5.42 -6.42
CA TRP A 158 -32.98 4.30 -6.12
C TRP A 158 -34.38 4.77 -5.74
N TYR A 159 -35.37 4.04 -6.21
CA TYR A 159 -36.78 4.30 -5.97
C TYR A 159 -37.46 3.02 -5.49
N LYS A 160 -38.40 3.20 -4.56
CA LYS A 160 -39.32 2.13 -4.14
C LYS A 160 -40.73 2.47 -4.58
N TYR A 161 -41.39 1.53 -5.23
CA TYR A 161 -42.80 1.62 -5.59
C TYR A 161 -43.57 0.47 -4.97
N GLU A 162 -44.76 0.74 -4.47
CA GLU A 162 -45.61 -0.20 -3.77
C GLU A 162 -47.03 -0.12 -4.29
N HIS A 163 -47.66 -1.28 -4.45
CA HIS A 163 -49.08 -1.40 -4.68
C HIS A 163 -49.65 -2.46 -3.76
N LYS A 164 -50.40 -2.01 -2.75
CA LYS A 164 -51.13 -2.82 -1.75
C LYS A 164 -50.27 -3.74 -0.86
N THR A 165 -49.00 -4.00 -1.22
CA THR A 165 -48.01 -4.67 -0.37
C THR A 165 -46.77 -3.80 -0.20
N GLY A 166 -46.30 -3.67 1.05
CA GLY A 166 -45.12 -2.90 1.38
C GLY A 166 -43.85 -3.75 1.42
N CYS A 167 -42.69 -3.12 1.22
CA CYS A 167 -41.40 -3.76 1.45
C CYS A 167 -40.37 -2.83 2.10
N ILE A 168 -39.37 -3.43 2.72
CA ILE A 168 -38.19 -2.74 3.22
C ILE A 168 -37.08 -2.92 2.19
N ALA A 169 -36.43 -1.81 1.81
CA ALA A 169 -35.25 -1.83 0.97
C ALA A 169 -33.99 -1.80 1.84
N SER A 170 -33.06 -2.72 1.60
CA SER A 170 -31.67 -2.62 2.06
C SER A 170 -30.85 -1.91 1.00
N CYS A 171 -30.36 -0.73 1.31
CA CYS A 171 -29.51 0.06 0.43
C CYS A 171 -28.08 0.12 0.97
N VAL A 172 -27.09 0.04 0.07
CA VAL A 172 -25.67 -0.01 0.43
C VAL A 172 -24.85 1.05 -0.31
N THR A 173 -23.88 1.61 0.41
CA THR A 173 -22.82 2.44 -0.17
C THR A 173 -21.49 1.71 -0.01
N LEU A 174 -20.74 1.59 -1.09
CA LEU A 174 -19.37 1.09 -1.12
C LEU A 174 -18.45 2.29 -0.87
N ASN A 175 -17.76 2.27 0.27
CA ASN A 175 -16.75 3.28 0.64
C ASN A 175 -15.36 2.86 0.17
#